data_AF-A0A1D3JLS3-F1
#
_entry.id   AF-A0A1D3JLS3-F1
#
_cell.length_a   1.000
_cell.length_b   1.000
_cell.length_c   1.000
_cell.angle_alpha   90.00
_cell.angle_beta   90.00
_cell.angle_gamma   90.00
#
_symmetry.space_group_name_H-M   'P 1'
#
loop_
_entity.id
_entity.type
_entity.pdbx_description
1 polymer ?
#
loop_
_entity_poly.entity_id
_entity_poly.type
_entity_poly.pdbx_seq_one_letter_code
_entity_poly.pdbx_strand_id
1 'polypeptide(L)'
;MNNDYVVHEAPEYPDHSSLQTRKKKTKIKQESLGAIAYEQKLVKKSEHMKKCLWVNWLNRLEMDWRNFHYSLLEKKENWLREKENDWEVLVKYIESRWNRHDELMNLSYKYYILKISVTWNENQWEEWIRSEAKHLIQIEWENFVYENEYYLDLWIFNNWTQWKDEKIMSWQMQNWKLNEDKYWAKMAKHKWSKSLFSKIKSNLIEWNKRKRTEKKQWEKWVHKKQNFYMNNNEWDIWIQWKEHKMFLLNELKESLVKKWMDEKKWITLIEERPNINLQNNKHVFDNDNNFVRIDSDVS
;
A
#
# COMPACT_ATOMS: atom_id res chain seq x y z
N MET A 1 -53.06 86.33 30.12
CA MET A 1 -53.98 85.48 29.34
C MET A 1 -53.33 84.12 29.22
N ASN A 2 -53.90 83.12 29.90
CA ASN A 2 -53.51 81.71 29.78
C ASN A 2 -53.86 81.17 28.40
N ASN A 3 -53.11 80.17 27.92
CA ASN A 3 -53.72 78.96 27.32
C ASN A 3 -52.65 77.86 27.18
N ASP A 4 -52.83 76.82 28.00
CA ASP A 4 -52.25 75.50 27.84
C ASP A 4 -52.82 74.86 26.56
N TYR A 5 -51.97 74.31 25.71
CA TYR A 5 -52.37 73.43 24.60
C TYR A 5 -51.87 72.01 24.90
N VAL A 6 -52.82 71.13 25.23
CA VAL A 6 -52.63 69.68 25.32
C VAL A 6 -52.56 69.10 23.91
N VAL A 7 -51.46 68.43 23.57
CA VAL A 7 -51.33 67.66 22.32
C VAL A 7 -51.91 66.27 22.56
N HIS A 8 -53.00 65.94 21.86
CA HIS A 8 -53.49 64.57 21.75
C HIS A 8 -52.69 63.83 20.66
N GLU A 9 -51.97 62.78 21.02
CA GLU A 9 -51.36 61.84 20.07
C GLU A 9 -52.44 61.06 19.31
N ALA A 10 -52.34 61.07 17.97
CA ALA A 10 -53.21 60.30 17.09
C ALA A 10 -52.80 58.81 17.07
N PRO A 11 -53.74 57.86 16.94
CA PRO A 11 -53.41 56.44 16.93
C PRO A 11 -52.65 56.05 15.66
N GLU A 12 -51.48 55.43 15.82
CA GLU A 12 -50.71 54.83 14.73
C GLU A 12 -51.53 53.72 14.03
N TYR A 13 -51.84 53.93 12.75
CA TYR A 13 -52.42 52.88 11.90
C TYR A 13 -51.32 51.95 11.37
N PRO A 14 -51.53 50.62 11.33
CA PRO A 14 -50.49 49.69 10.87
C PRO A 14 -50.17 49.88 9.38
N ASP A 15 -48.90 50.09 9.06
CA ASP A 15 -48.38 50.21 7.69
C ASP A 15 -48.75 49.00 6.82
N HIS A 16 -49.65 49.23 5.85
CA HIS A 16 -50.13 48.24 4.89
C HIS A 16 -49.01 47.65 3.99
N SER A 17 -47.88 48.34 3.81
CA SER A 17 -46.72 47.89 3.01
C SER A 17 -45.95 46.77 3.71
N SER A 18 -45.74 46.89 5.02
CA SER A 18 -45.12 45.87 5.88
C SER A 18 -45.93 44.55 5.93
N LEU A 19 -47.26 44.65 5.86
CA LEU A 19 -48.18 43.51 5.88
C LEU A 19 -48.17 42.74 4.55
N GLN A 20 -48.08 43.42 3.41
CA GLN A 20 -48.00 42.78 2.09
C GLN A 20 -46.67 42.06 1.87
N THR A 21 -45.55 42.66 2.31
CA THR A 21 -44.21 42.03 2.23
C THR A 21 -44.09 40.81 3.16
N ARG A 22 -44.68 40.85 4.37
CA ARG A 22 -44.80 39.68 5.24
C ARG A 22 -45.65 38.57 4.61
N LYS A 23 -46.81 38.90 4.03
CA LYS A 23 -47.68 37.91 3.36
C LYS A 23 -46.97 37.23 2.17
N LYS A 24 -46.23 37.98 1.34
CA LYS A 24 -45.42 37.42 0.24
C LYS A 24 -44.30 36.50 0.76
N LYS A 25 -43.54 36.91 1.78
CA LYS A 25 -42.49 36.08 2.39
C LYS A 25 -43.05 34.79 3.00
N THR A 26 -44.22 34.85 3.65
CA THR A 26 -44.89 33.67 4.23
C THR A 26 -45.39 32.71 3.16
N LYS A 27 -45.95 33.22 2.05
CA LYS A 27 -46.39 32.39 0.91
C LYS A 27 -45.23 31.65 0.25
N ILE A 28 -44.11 32.34 -0.02
CA ILE A 28 -42.88 31.74 -0.56
C ILE A 28 -42.32 30.67 0.41
N LYS A 29 -42.35 30.94 1.72
CA LYS A 29 -41.94 29.98 2.76
C LYS A 29 -42.86 28.75 2.81
N GLN A 30 -44.16 28.91 2.55
CA GLN A 30 -45.13 27.82 2.57
C GLN A 30 -45.07 26.97 1.29
N GLU A 31 -44.87 27.58 0.12
CA GLU A 31 -44.63 26.90 -1.16
C GLU A 31 -43.32 26.10 -1.11
N SER A 32 -42.25 26.65 -0.52
CA SER A 32 -40.99 25.93 -0.30
C SER A 32 -41.11 24.76 0.70
N LEU A 33 -41.92 24.87 1.75
CA LEU A 33 -42.20 23.74 2.65
C LEU A 33 -43.00 22.63 1.95
N GLY A 34 -43.92 22.99 1.06
CA GLY A 34 -44.67 22.04 0.23
C GLY A 34 -43.76 21.25 -0.72
N ALA A 35 -42.82 21.94 -1.38
CA ALA A 35 -41.83 21.32 -2.25
C ALA A 35 -40.95 20.31 -1.48
N ILE A 36 -40.46 20.68 -0.29
CA ILE A 36 -39.62 19.80 0.53
C ILE A 36 -40.41 18.59 1.03
N ALA A 37 -41.69 18.75 1.39
CA ALA A 37 -42.54 17.63 1.77
C ALA A 37 -42.78 16.65 0.61
N TYR A 38 -42.84 17.15 -0.63
CA TYR A 38 -42.92 16.33 -1.84
C TYR A 38 -41.60 15.60 -2.13
N GLU A 39 -40.46 16.30 -2.06
CA GLU A 39 -39.13 15.70 -2.20
C GLU A 39 -38.91 14.56 -1.19
N GLN A 40 -39.33 14.73 0.07
CA GLN A 40 -39.22 13.70 1.10
C GLN A 40 -40.04 12.43 0.78
N LYS A 41 -41.16 12.56 0.05
CA LYS A 41 -41.91 11.40 -0.46
C LYS A 41 -41.13 10.69 -1.57
N LEU A 42 -40.51 11.44 -2.47
CA LEU A 42 -39.70 10.88 -3.57
C LEU A 42 -38.47 10.15 -3.03
N VAL A 43 -37.75 10.75 -2.07
CA VAL A 43 -36.60 10.13 -1.38
C VAL A 43 -37.00 8.77 -0.84
N LYS A 44 -38.08 8.70 -0.05
CA LYS A 44 -38.57 7.45 0.53
C LYS A 44 -38.91 6.39 -0.53
N LYS A 45 -39.60 6.77 -1.62
CA LYS A 45 -39.93 5.85 -2.71
C LYS A 45 -38.68 5.32 -3.44
N SER A 46 -37.63 6.12 -3.53
CA SER A 46 -36.39 5.75 -4.23
C SER A 46 -35.47 4.82 -3.43
N GLU A 47 -35.65 4.66 -2.11
CA GLU A 47 -34.72 3.88 -1.27
C GLU A 47 -34.65 2.40 -1.65
N HIS A 48 -35.77 1.80 -2.08
CA HIS A 48 -35.77 0.42 -2.58
C HIS A 48 -34.86 0.28 -3.81
N MET A 49 -35.03 1.17 -4.79
CA MET A 49 -34.21 1.17 -6.02
C MET A 49 -32.72 1.30 -5.70
N LYS A 50 -32.34 2.18 -4.76
CA LYS A 50 -30.93 2.36 -4.36
C LYS A 50 -30.32 1.10 -3.74
N LYS A 51 -31.10 0.36 -2.94
CA LYS A 51 -30.67 -0.94 -2.39
C LYS A 51 -30.48 -1.97 -3.52
N CYS A 52 -31.37 -2.01 -4.51
CA CYS A 52 -31.21 -2.87 -5.68
C CYS A 52 -29.97 -2.51 -6.51
N LEU A 53 -29.69 -1.22 -6.71
CA LEU A 53 -28.49 -0.76 -7.42
C LEU A 53 -27.22 -1.25 -6.74
N TRP A 54 -27.17 -1.22 -5.41
CA TRP A 54 -26.03 -1.73 -4.64
C TRP A 54 -25.84 -3.24 -4.82
N VAL A 55 -26.92 -4.03 -4.72
CA VAL A 55 -26.86 -5.48 -4.94
C VAL A 55 -26.38 -5.81 -6.36
N ASN A 56 -26.91 -5.11 -7.36
CA ASN A 56 -26.49 -5.28 -8.75
C ASN A 56 -25.04 -4.87 -8.99
N TRP A 57 -24.56 -3.85 -8.27
CA TRP A 57 -23.17 -3.44 -8.33
C TRP A 57 -22.25 -4.49 -7.69
N LEU A 58 -22.60 -5.03 -6.52
CA LEU A 58 -21.85 -6.13 -5.89
C LEU A 58 -21.79 -7.38 -6.77
N ASN A 59 -22.88 -7.72 -7.46
CA ASN A 59 -22.89 -8.87 -8.38
C ASN A 59 -21.94 -8.66 -9.56
N ARG A 60 -21.89 -7.45 -10.14
CA ARG A 60 -20.95 -7.12 -11.21
C ARG A 60 -19.50 -7.08 -10.72
N LEU A 61 -19.30 -6.53 -9.52
CA LEU A 61 -17.99 -6.49 -8.86
C LEU A 61 -17.39 -7.90 -8.71
N GLU A 62 -18.21 -8.92 -8.46
CA GLU A 62 -17.71 -10.30 -8.38
C GLU A 62 -17.12 -10.79 -9.70
N MET A 63 -17.70 -10.41 -10.84
CA MET A 63 -17.17 -10.72 -12.17
C MET A 63 -15.90 -9.92 -12.47
N ASP A 64 -15.90 -8.63 -12.15
CA ASP A 64 -14.72 -7.78 -12.28
C ASP A 64 -13.55 -8.31 -11.43
N TRP A 65 -13.83 -8.80 -10.23
CA TRP A 65 -12.84 -9.40 -9.35
C TRP A 65 -12.24 -10.67 -9.93
N ARG A 66 -13.05 -11.52 -10.57
CA ARG A 66 -12.53 -12.73 -11.25
C ARG A 66 -11.56 -12.35 -12.36
N ASN A 67 -11.90 -11.39 -13.20
CA ASN A 67 -11.03 -10.92 -14.28
C ASN A 67 -9.71 -10.37 -13.72
N PHE A 68 -9.79 -9.55 -12.67
CA PHE A 68 -8.63 -9.05 -11.97
C PHE A 68 -7.77 -10.19 -11.40
N HIS A 69 -8.39 -11.15 -10.71
CA HIS A 69 -7.71 -12.30 -10.12
C HIS A 69 -6.99 -13.14 -11.18
N TYR A 70 -7.63 -13.43 -12.32
CA TYR A 70 -6.97 -14.13 -13.43
C TYR A 70 -5.79 -13.34 -13.99
N SER A 71 -5.94 -12.03 -14.18
CA SER A 71 -4.83 -11.19 -14.64
C SER A 71 -3.65 -11.15 -13.67
N LEU A 72 -3.91 -11.27 -12.36
CA LEU A 72 -2.85 -11.39 -11.36
C LEU A 72 -2.14 -12.73 -11.45
N LEU A 73 -2.87 -13.83 -11.64
CA LEU A 73 -2.29 -15.17 -11.81
C LEU A 73 -1.38 -15.24 -13.04
N GLU A 74 -1.86 -14.72 -14.18
CA GLU A 74 -1.05 -14.66 -15.41
C GLU A 74 0.24 -13.86 -15.20
N LYS A 75 0.15 -12.70 -14.54
CA LYS A 75 1.33 -11.90 -14.23
C LYS A 75 2.30 -12.60 -13.26
N LYS A 76 1.80 -13.36 -12.29
CA LYS A 76 2.65 -14.19 -11.41
C LYS A 76 3.41 -15.24 -12.22
N GLU A 77 2.72 -15.94 -13.12
CA GLU A 77 3.36 -16.92 -14.01
C GLU A 77 4.42 -16.27 -14.90
N ASN A 78 4.14 -15.08 -15.44
CA ASN A 78 5.12 -14.33 -16.23
C ASN A 78 6.35 -13.95 -15.40
N TRP A 79 6.13 -13.42 -14.18
CA TRP A 79 7.19 -13.08 -13.24
C TRP A 79 8.07 -14.29 -12.91
N LEU A 80 7.50 -15.48 -12.72
CA LEU A 80 8.29 -16.69 -12.47
C LEU A 80 9.13 -17.11 -13.67
N ARG A 81 8.61 -16.93 -14.89
CA ARG A 81 9.42 -17.17 -16.10
C ARG A 81 10.60 -16.20 -16.19
N GLU A 82 10.42 -14.96 -15.77
CA GLU A 82 11.53 -13.99 -15.66
C GLU A 82 12.55 -14.42 -14.61
N LYS A 83 12.11 -15.02 -13.49
CA LYS A 83 13.03 -15.53 -12.45
C LYS A 83 13.97 -16.62 -12.94
N GLU A 84 13.61 -17.35 -13.99
CA GLU A 84 14.51 -18.33 -14.61
C GLU A 84 15.77 -17.65 -15.18
N ASN A 85 15.61 -16.49 -15.82
CA ASN A 85 16.75 -15.71 -16.32
C ASN A 85 17.55 -15.10 -15.17
N ASP A 86 16.86 -14.58 -14.15
CA ASP A 86 17.53 -14.02 -12.97
C ASP A 86 18.36 -15.07 -12.21
N TRP A 87 17.89 -16.31 -12.18
CA TRP A 87 18.63 -17.45 -11.64
C TRP A 87 19.93 -17.69 -12.43
N GLU A 88 19.88 -17.68 -13.76
CA GLU A 88 21.12 -17.82 -14.57
C GLU A 88 22.11 -16.69 -14.32
N VAL A 89 21.61 -15.46 -14.16
CA VAL A 89 22.43 -14.29 -13.82
C VAL A 89 23.06 -14.47 -12.44
N LEU A 90 22.29 -14.93 -11.44
CA LEU A 90 22.78 -15.23 -10.10
C LEU A 90 23.86 -16.31 -10.12
N VAL A 91 23.66 -17.41 -10.83
CA VAL A 91 24.65 -18.49 -10.96
C VAL A 91 25.94 -17.97 -11.57
N LYS A 92 25.86 -17.27 -12.71
CA LYS A 92 27.05 -16.67 -13.35
C LYS A 92 27.74 -15.67 -12.45
N TYR A 93 26.98 -14.89 -11.69
CA TYR A 93 27.50 -13.96 -10.72
C TYR A 93 28.28 -14.68 -9.62
N ILE A 94 27.68 -15.69 -8.97
CA ILE A 94 28.35 -16.54 -7.96
C ILE A 94 29.61 -17.14 -8.56
N GLU A 95 29.53 -17.84 -9.69
CA GLU A 95 30.69 -18.45 -10.33
C GLU A 95 31.79 -17.44 -10.63
N SER A 96 31.45 -16.26 -11.19
CA SER A 96 32.43 -15.23 -11.52
C SER A 96 33.11 -14.66 -10.28
N ARG A 97 32.33 -14.38 -9.21
CA ARG A 97 32.79 -13.88 -7.92
C ARG A 97 33.71 -14.88 -7.23
N TRP A 98 33.43 -16.18 -7.38
CA TRP A 98 34.23 -17.25 -6.79
C TRP A 98 35.49 -17.59 -7.58
N ASN A 99 35.46 -17.38 -8.89
CA ASN A 99 36.63 -17.51 -9.76
C ASN A 99 37.56 -16.28 -9.69
N ARG A 100 37.02 -15.09 -9.43
CA ARG A 100 37.76 -13.84 -9.27
C ARG A 100 37.90 -13.50 -7.79
N HIS A 101 39.04 -13.82 -7.21
CA HIS A 101 39.39 -13.58 -5.80
C HIS A 101 38.97 -12.19 -5.28
N ASP A 102 38.99 -11.16 -6.13
CA ASP A 102 38.71 -9.76 -5.80
C ASP A 102 37.31 -9.46 -5.23
N GLU A 103 36.29 -10.29 -5.45
CA GLU A 103 34.91 -9.96 -5.02
C GLU A 103 34.24 -10.98 -4.10
N LEU A 104 34.92 -12.08 -3.80
CA LEU A 104 34.39 -13.24 -3.05
C LEU A 104 33.79 -12.88 -1.69
N MET A 105 34.33 -11.84 -1.08
CA MET A 105 34.08 -11.39 0.26
C MET A 105 34.24 -9.87 0.25
N ASN A 106 33.38 -9.14 0.98
CA ASN A 106 33.63 -7.71 1.16
C ASN A 106 35.05 -7.52 1.74
N LEU A 107 35.66 -6.36 1.48
CA LEU A 107 37.06 -6.08 1.86
C LEU A 107 37.31 -6.34 3.36
N SER A 108 36.33 -5.99 4.21
CA SER A 108 36.36 -6.18 5.66
C SER A 108 36.42 -7.66 6.04
N TYR A 109 35.64 -8.51 5.38
CA TYR A 109 35.58 -9.94 5.65
C TYR A 109 36.83 -10.67 5.10
N LYS A 110 37.35 -10.25 3.93
CA LYS A 110 38.68 -10.71 3.45
C LYS A 110 39.78 -10.42 4.46
N TYR A 111 39.81 -9.19 4.98
CA TYR A 111 40.78 -8.78 5.98
C TYR A 111 40.65 -9.61 7.26
N TYR A 112 39.42 -9.85 7.73
CA TYR A 112 39.15 -10.71 8.88
C TYR A 112 39.69 -12.13 8.66
N ILE A 113 39.37 -12.77 7.53
CA ILE A 113 39.85 -14.12 7.22
C ILE A 113 41.38 -14.15 7.16
N LEU A 114 42.03 -13.22 6.45
CA LEU A 114 43.49 -13.12 6.37
C LEU A 114 44.18 -12.79 7.71
N LYS A 115 43.44 -12.23 8.66
CA LYS A 115 43.92 -11.95 10.01
C LYS A 115 43.82 -13.18 10.92
N ILE A 116 42.81 -14.03 10.76
CA ILE A 116 42.68 -15.26 11.56
C ILE A 116 43.43 -16.44 10.94
N SER A 117 43.66 -16.42 9.63
CA SER A 117 44.28 -17.52 8.88
C SER A 117 45.81 -17.50 8.81
N VAL A 118 46.46 -16.60 9.55
CA VAL A 118 47.93 -16.42 9.52
C VAL A 118 48.69 -17.70 9.83
N THR A 119 48.14 -18.50 10.76
CA THR A 119 48.74 -19.74 11.24
C THR A 119 48.03 -20.97 10.67
N TRP A 120 47.12 -20.79 9.72
CA TRP A 120 46.36 -21.90 9.17
C TRP A 120 47.24 -22.80 8.31
N ASN A 121 47.12 -24.10 8.53
CA ASN A 121 47.64 -25.12 7.63
C ASN A 121 46.64 -25.45 6.50
N GLU A 122 47.04 -26.30 5.56
CA GLU A 122 46.18 -26.67 4.41
C GLU A 122 44.84 -27.27 4.86
N ASN A 123 44.84 -28.13 5.88
CA ASN A 123 43.60 -28.74 6.39
C ASN A 123 42.62 -27.70 6.93
N GLN A 124 43.11 -26.67 7.62
CA GLN A 124 42.27 -25.60 8.15
C GLN A 124 41.67 -24.73 7.03
N TRP A 125 42.42 -24.52 5.95
CA TRP A 125 41.88 -23.87 4.75
C TRP A 125 40.80 -24.71 4.07
N GLU A 126 41.02 -26.02 3.94
CA GLU A 126 40.02 -26.95 3.39
C GLU A 126 38.73 -26.99 4.24
N GLU A 127 38.86 -27.01 5.57
CA GLU A 127 37.72 -26.97 6.50
C GLU A 127 36.92 -25.68 6.40
N TRP A 128 37.60 -24.53 6.27
CA TRP A 128 36.94 -23.24 6.09
C TRP A 128 36.17 -23.17 4.75
N ILE A 129 36.77 -23.66 3.66
CA ILE A 129 36.10 -23.70 2.35
C ILE A 129 34.85 -24.58 2.38
N ARG A 130 34.95 -25.74 3.05
CA ARG A 130 33.82 -26.68 3.14
C ARG A 130 32.67 -26.16 3.99
N SER A 131 32.92 -25.25 4.92
CA SER A 131 31.91 -24.72 5.83
C SER A 131 31.48 -23.29 5.46
N GLU A 132 32.28 -22.32 5.86
CA GLU A 132 31.99 -20.89 5.79
C GLU A 132 31.76 -20.41 4.37
N ALA A 133 32.55 -20.94 3.44
CA ALA A 133 32.47 -20.52 2.05
C ALA A 133 31.14 -21.02 1.41
N LYS A 134 30.68 -22.24 1.71
CA LYS A 134 29.33 -22.70 1.31
C LYS A 134 28.22 -21.86 1.93
N HIS A 135 28.43 -21.42 3.16
CA HIS A 135 27.49 -20.57 3.89
C HIS A 135 27.34 -19.18 3.25
N LEU A 136 28.42 -18.59 2.72
CA LEU A 136 28.32 -17.32 1.97
C LEU A 136 27.44 -17.43 0.72
N ILE A 137 27.58 -18.52 -0.05
CA ILE A 137 26.70 -18.78 -1.21
C ILE A 137 25.25 -18.97 -0.77
N GLN A 138 25.04 -19.63 0.38
CA GLN A 138 23.71 -19.81 0.96
C GLN A 138 23.06 -18.46 1.29
N ILE A 139 23.79 -17.54 1.92
CA ILE A 139 23.30 -16.19 2.23
C ILE A 139 22.92 -15.43 0.96
N GLU A 140 23.73 -15.51 -0.10
CA GLU A 140 23.42 -14.84 -1.38
C GLU A 140 22.10 -15.34 -1.98
N TRP A 141 21.87 -16.66 -1.93
CA TRP A 141 20.62 -17.25 -2.36
C TRP A 141 19.43 -16.85 -1.48
N GLU A 142 19.59 -16.89 -0.16
CA GLU A 142 18.53 -16.52 0.78
C GLU A 142 18.13 -15.06 0.61
N ASN A 143 19.10 -14.15 0.43
CA ASN A 143 18.85 -12.75 0.13
C ASN A 143 18.11 -12.59 -1.20
N PHE A 144 18.56 -13.28 -2.25
CA PHE A 144 17.88 -13.26 -3.54
C PHE A 144 16.41 -13.71 -3.41
N VAL A 145 16.14 -14.81 -2.71
CA VAL A 145 14.77 -15.30 -2.49
C VAL A 145 13.95 -14.27 -1.70
N TYR A 146 14.50 -13.78 -0.59
CA TYR A 146 13.83 -12.83 0.28
C TYR A 146 13.44 -11.54 -0.44
N GLU A 147 14.36 -10.93 -1.19
CA GLU A 147 14.10 -9.72 -1.96
C GLU A 147 12.98 -9.95 -2.97
N ASN A 148 13.04 -11.06 -3.70
CA ASN A 148 12.03 -11.40 -4.70
C ASN A 148 10.65 -11.65 -4.11
N GLU A 149 10.56 -12.35 -2.98
CA GLU A 149 9.31 -12.57 -2.26
C GLU A 149 8.74 -11.25 -1.74
N TYR A 150 9.57 -10.41 -1.14
CA TYR A 150 9.18 -9.09 -0.67
C TYR A 150 8.61 -8.22 -1.81
N TYR A 151 9.29 -8.18 -2.96
CA TYR A 151 8.81 -7.42 -4.12
C TYR A 151 7.50 -7.98 -4.67
N LEU A 152 7.36 -9.31 -4.74
CA LEU A 152 6.14 -9.95 -5.20
C LEU A 152 4.95 -9.61 -4.29
N ASP A 153 5.14 -9.71 -2.97
CA ASP A 153 4.11 -9.41 -1.98
C ASP A 153 3.70 -7.94 -2.02
N LEU A 154 4.67 -7.03 -2.08
CA LEU A 154 4.42 -5.59 -2.21
C LEU A 154 3.65 -5.28 -3.50
N TRP A 155 4.04 -5.91 -4.61
CA TRP A 155 3.37 -5.74 -5.90
C TRP A 155 1.93 -6.24 -5.86
N ILE A 156 1.66 -7.43 -5.31
CA ILE A 156 0.30 -7.97 -5.15
C ILE A 156 -0.53 -7.03 -4.28
N PHE A 157 0.02 -6.60 -3.14
CA PHE A 157 -0.65 -5.71 -2.21
C PHE A 157 -1.05 -4.39 -2.85
N ASN A 158 -0.13 -3.77 -3.61
CA ASN A 158 -0.38 -2.52 -4.30
C ASN A 158 -1.45 -2.67 -5.39
N ASN A 159 -1.36 -3.71 -6.22
CA ASN A 159 -2.36 -3.97 -7.27
C ASN A 159 -3.75 -4.22 -6.67
N TRP A 160 -3.84 -5.02 -5.60
CA TRP A 160 -5.09 -5.27 -4.88
C TRP A 160 -5.65 -3.97 -4.30
N THR A 161 -4.80 -3.18 -3.65
CA THR A 161 -5.17 -1.92 -2.99
C THR A 161 -5.70 -0.91 -3.99
N GLN A 162 -4.97 -0.70 -5.09
CA GLN A 162 -5.40 0.18 -6.16
C GLN A 162 -6.73 -0.28 -6.75
N TRP A 163 -6.85 -1.55 -7.13
CA TRP A 163 -8.05 -2.08 -7.76
C TRP A 163 -9.29 -1.95 -6.86
N LYS A 164 -9.19 -2.32 -5.57
CA LYS A 164 -10.33 -2.22 -4.64
C LYS A 164 -10.75 -0.76 -4.43
N ASP A 165 -9.78 0.16 -4.36
CA ASP A 165 -10.03 1.57 -4.10
C ASP A 165 -10.68 2.22 -5.32
N GLU A 166 -10.20 1.94 -6.53
CA GLU A 166 -10.85 2.35 -7.78
C GLU A 166 -12.31 1.86 -7.86
N LYS A 167 -12.56 0.59 -7.51
CA LYS A 167 -13.91 0.03 -7.56
C LYS A 167 -14.86 0.73 -6.58
N ILE A 168 -14.49 0.85 -5.31
CA ILE A 168 -15.39 1.51 -4.34
C ILE A 168 -15.54 3.01 -4.62
N MET A 169 -14.48 3.67 -5.11
CA MET A 169 -14.56 5.07 -5.53
C MET A 169 -15.52 5.25 -6.70
N SER A 170 -15.50 4.37 -7.70
CA SER A 170 -16.45 4.42 -8.82
C SER A 170 -17.92 4.30 -8.36
N TRP A 171 -18.17 3.52 -7.32
CA TRP A 171 -19.49 3.42 -6.69
C TRP A 171 -19.85 4.71 -5.95
N GLN A 172 -18.94 5.24 -5.14
CA GLN A 172 -19.16 6.44 -4.34
C GLN A 172 -19.35 7.70 -5.19
N MET A 173 -18.66 7.79 -6.33
CA MET A 173 -18.67 8.92 -7.26
C MET A 173 -19.89 8.97 -8.18
N GLN A 174 -20.85 8.03 -8.05
CA GLN A 174 -22.07 8.09 -8.85
C GLN A 174 -22.84 9.39 -8.63
N ASN A 175 -23.23 10.05 -9.73
CA ASN A 175 -23.89 11.37 -9.69
C ASN A 175 -25.06 11.44 -8.70
N TRP A 176 -25.91 10.40 -8.65
CA TRP A 176 -27.06 10.40 -7.75
C TRP A 176 -26.65 10.31 -6.26
N LYS A 177 -25.54 9.64 -5.92
CA LYS A 177 -25.01 9.59 -4.55
C LYS A 177 -24.43 10.92 -4.14
N LEU A 178 -23.65 11.56 -5.03
CA LEU A 178 -23.10 12.90 -4.77
C LEU A 178 -24.21 13.93 -4.56
N ASN A 179 -25.26 13.88 -5.39
CA ASN A 179 -26.43 14.74 -5.25
C ASN A 179 -27.20 14.46 -3.96
N GLU A 180 -27.33 13.20 -3.56
CA GLU A 180 -27.95 12.80 -2.30
C GLU A 180 -27.14 13.25 -1.08
N ASP A 181 -25.81 13.10 -1.10
CA ASP A 181 -24.92 13.57 -0.02
C ASP A 181 -25.02 15.11 0.12
N LYS A 182 -25.02 15.85 -0.99
CA LYS A 182 -25.27 17.32 -1.01
C LYS A 182 -26.66 17.67 -0.45
N TYR A 183 -27.69 16.91 -0.84
CA TYR A 183 -29.05 17.09 -0.36
C TYR A 183 -29.12 16.96 1.17
N TRP A 184 -28.56 15.87 1.72
CA TRP A 184 -28.58 15.65 3.17
C TRP A 184 -27.74 16.66 3.93
N ALA A 185 -26.61 17.12 3.37
CA ALA A 185 -25.82 18.21 3.95
C ALA A 185 -26.63 19.52 4.04
N LYS A 186 -27.44 19.84 3.02
CA LYS A 186 -28.36 20.99 3.05
C LYS A 186 -29.47 20.80 4.08
N MET A 187 -30.06 19.61 4.13
CA MET A 187 -31.16 19.29 5.06
C MET A 187 -30.73 19.35 6.52
N ALA A 188 -29.47 18.98 6.83
CA ALA A 188 -28.92 19.03 8.17
C ALA A 188 -28.69 20.46 8.71
N LYS A 189 -28.42 21.43 7.83
CA LYS A 189 -28.15 22.82 8.22
C LYS A 189 -29.41 23.63 8.55
N HIS A 190 -30.58 23.17 8.13
CA HIS A 190 -31.80 23.95 8.19
C HIS A 190 -32.65 23.60 9.43
N LYS A 191 -33.31 24.62 10.03
CA LYS A 191 -34.26 24.43 11.15
C LYS A 191 -35.66 24.13 10.62
N TRP A 192 -36.16 22.94 10.90
CA TRP A 192 -37.45 22.44 10.39
C TRP A 192 -38.60 22.63 11.38
N SER A 193 -39.83 22.77 10.87
CA SER A 193 -41.03 22.67 11.70
C SER A 193 -41.17 21.24 12.27
N LYS A 194 -41.83 21.07 13.43
CA LYS A 194 -41.95 19.76 14.10
C LYS A 194 -42.48 18.65 13.18
N SER A 195 -43.49 18.94 12.36
CA SER A 195 -44.11 17.96 11.45
C SER A 195 -43.22 17.54 10.29
N LEU A 196 -42.42 18.47 9.74
CA LEU A 196 -41.49 18.18 8.65
C LEU A 196 -40.19 17.55 9.17
N PHE A 197 -39.75 17.98 10.36
CA PHE A 197 -38.58 17.43 11.06
C PHE A 197 -38.70 15.93 11.27
N SER A 198 -39.86 15.42 11.70
CA SER A 198 -40.06 13.98 11.90
C SER A 198 -39.87 13.17 10.61
N LYS A 199 -40.36 13.67 9.46
CA LYS A 199 -40.21 12.98 8.16
C LYS A 199 -38.76 13.00 7.69
N ILE A 200 -38.12 14.17 7.76
CA ILE A 200 -36.71 14.36 7.40
C ILE A 200 -35.82 13.46 8.27
N LYS A 201 -36.06 13.43 9.59
CA LYS A 201 -35.31 12.58 10.53
C LYS A 201 -35.44 11.10 10.19
N SER A 202 -36.65 10.61 9.88
CA SER A 202 -36.86 9.22 9.50
C SER A 202 -36.08 8.85 8.23
N ASN A 203 -36.19 9.66 7.18
CA ASN A 203 -35.51 9.41 5.92
C ASN A 203 -33.97 9.55 6.06
N LEU A 204 -33.50 10.47 6.91
CA LEU A 204 -32.08 10.62 7.24
C LEU A 204 -31.53 9.38 7.95
N ILE A 205 -32.30 8.79 8.87
CA ILE A 205 -31.94 7.53 9.54
C ILE A 205 -31.86 6.39 8.51
N GLU A 206 -32.81 6.31 7.57
CA GLU A 206 -32.79 5.28 6.54
C GLU A 206 -31.58 5.41 5.59
N TRP A 207 -31.29 6.63 5.13
CA TRP A 207 -30.10 6.93 4.33
C TRP A 207 -28.81 6.54 5.06
N ASN A 208 -28.66 6.93 6.33
CA ASN A 208 -27.50 6.54 7.15
C ASN A 208 -27.40 5.02 7.35
N LYS A 209 -28.54 4.35 7.58
CA LYS A 209 -28.60 2.89 7.70
C LYS A 209 -28.11 2.23 6.41
N ARG A 210 -28.50 2.74 5.24
CA ARG A 210 -28.03 2.24 3.94
C ARG A 210 -26.52 2.45 3.79
N LYS A 211 -25.98 3.66 4.01
CA LYS A 211 -24.52 3.90 3.93
C LYS A 211 -23.71 2.96 4.84
N ARG A 212 -24.18 2.74 6.08
CA ARG A 212 -23.54 1.80 7.01
C ARG A 212 -23.62 0.35 6.52
N THR A 213 -24.74 -0.05 5.93
CA THR A 213 -24.93 -1.41 5.40
C THR A 213 -24.02 -1.64 4.20
N GLU A 214 -23.98 -0.70 3.25
CA GLU A 214 -23.07 -0.75 2.10
C GLU A 214 -21.61 -0.87 2.55
N LYS A 215 -21.17 -0.01 3.50
CA LYS A 215 -19.81 -0.06 4.05
C LYS A 215 -19.47 -1.42 4.68
N LYS A 216 -20.34 -1.96 5.53
CA LYS A 216 -20.13 -3.28 6.15
C LYS A 216 -20.07 -4.41 5.13
N GLN A 217 -20.93 -4.37 4.12
CA GLN A 217 -20.95 -5.39 3.07
C GLN A 217 -19.69 -5.30 2.20
N TRP A 218 -19.23 -4.09 1.87
CA TRP A 218 -17.96 -3.86 1.20
C TRP A 218 -16.78 -4.40 2.01
N GLU A 219 -16.64 -4.00 3.28
CA GLU A 219 -15.54 -4.44 4.14
C GLU A 219 -15.51 -5.96 4.28
N LYS A 220 -16.68 -6.58 4.47
CA LYS A 220 -16.78 -8.05 4.53
C LYS A 220 -16.36 -8.70 3.21
N TRP A 221 -16.78 -8.14 2.08
CA TRP A 221 -16.41 -8.65 0.76
C TRP A 221 -14.91 -8.50 0.52
N VAL A 222 -14.33 -7.33 0.76
CA VAL A 222 -12.88 -7.06 0.65
C VAL A 222 -12.08 -8.01 1.51
N HIS A 223 -12.44 -8.15 2.79
CA HIS A 223 -11.73 -9.04 3.71
C HIS A 223 -11.74 -10.50 3.22
N LYS A 224 -12.90 -10.99 2.74
CA LYS A 224 -13.00 -12.33 2.16
C LYS A 224 -12.08 -12.51 0.95
N LYS A 225 -11.96 -11.49 0.08
CA LYS A 225 -11.12 -11.55 -1.12
C LYS A 225 -9.63 -11.37 -0.82
N GLN A 226 -9.29 -10.51 0.14
CA GLN A 226 -7.93 -10.21 0.54
C GLN A 226 -7.20 -11.45 1.10
N ASN A 227 -7.93 -12.37 1.73
CA ASN A 227 -7.36 -13.64 2.20
C ASN A 227 -6.75 -14.49 1.08
N PHE A 228 -7.20 -14.36 -0.18
CA PHE A 228 -6.58 -15.06 -1.32
C PHE A 228 -5.18 -14.53 -1.67
N TYR A 229 -4.81 -13.36 -1.16
CA TYR A 229 -3.55 -12.70 -1.46
C TYR A 229 -2.63 -12.64 -0.24
N MET A 230 -3.18 -12.46 0.97
CA MET A 230 -2.38 -12.30 2.20
C MET A 230 -2.15 -13.58 2.99
N ASN A 231 -3.07 -14.55 2.89
CA ASN A 231 -2.98 -15.81 3.64
C ASN A 231 -2.73 -17.01 2.73
N ASN A 232 -2.54 -16.78 1.43
CA ASN A 232 -2.20 -17.84 0.50
C ASN A 232 -0.69 -18.03 0.56
N ASN A 233 -0.27 -18.64 1.67
CA ASN A 233 1.09 -18.68 2.17
C ASN A 233 2.11 -19.25 1.18
N GLU A 234 1.66 -19.97 0.17
CA GLU A 234 2.53 -20.88 -0.54
C GLU A 234 1.97 -21.00 -1.95
N TRP A 235 2.40 -20.11 -2.85
CA TRP A 235 2.19 -20.35 -4.28
C TRP A 235 2.98 -21.61 -4.62
N ASP A 236 2.30 -22.77 -4.67
CA ASP A 236 2.93 -24.09 -4.81
C ASP A 236 4.01 -24.13 -5.89
N ILE A 237 3.77 -23.45 -7.01
CA ILE A 237 4.71 -23.38 -8.14
C ILE A 237 6.01 -22.66 -7.75
N TRP A 238 5.94 -21.57 -7.00
CA TRP A 238 7.13 -20.86 -6.52
C TRP A 238 7.93 -21.67 -5.50
N ILE A 239 7.25 -22.41 -4.63
CA ILE A 239 7.92 -23.31 -3.67
C ILE A 239 8.66 -24.40 -4.41
N GLN A 240 7.99 -25.08 -5.34
CA GLN A 240 8.61 -26.11 -6.17
C GLN A 240 9.79 -25.56 -6.94
N TRP A 241 9.68 -24.33 -7.47
CA TRP A 241 10.79 -23.66 -8.13
C TRP A 241 11.96 -23.44 -7.17
N LYS A 242 11.73 -22.88 -5.97
CA LYS A 242 12.77 -22.66 -4.95
C LYS A 242 13.44 -23.96 -4.53
N GLU A 243 12.69 -25.02 -4.28
CA GLU A 243 13.21 -26.34 -3.90
C GLU A 243 14.11 -26.91 -5.01
N HIS A 244 13.65 -26.82 -6.25
CA HIS A 244 14.44 -27.24 -7.40
C HIS A 244 15.73 -26.41 -7.56
N LYS A 245 15.65 -25.09 -7.42
CA LYS A 245 16.85 -24.22 -7.51
C LYS A 245 17.80 -24.41 -6.34
N MET A 246 17.29 -24.69 -5.13
CA MET A 246 18.12 -25.03 -3.98
C MET A 246 18.94 -26.31 -4.24
N PHE A 247 18.34 -27.31 -4.89
CA PHE A 247 19.07 -28.51 -5.30
C PHE A 247 20.23 -28.17 -6.24
N LEU A 248 19.97 -27.40 -7.30
CA LEU A 248 21.00 -26.96 -8.25
C LEU A 248 22.07 -26.11 -7.59
N LEU A 249 21.69 -25.23 -6.65
CA LEU A 249 22.62 -24.43 -5.87
C LEU A 249 23.57 -25.30 -5.06
N ASN A 250 23.07 -26.39 -4.47
CA ASN A 250 23.90 -27.30 -3.69
C ASN A 250 24.90 -28.03 -4.57
N GLU A 251 24.51 -28.47 -5.76
CA GLU A 251 25.46 -29.03 -6.75
C GLU A 251 26.54 -28.01 -7.14
N LEU A 252 26.13 -26.76 -7.39
CA LEU A 252 27.06 -25.66 -7.68
C LEU A 252 28.04 -25.45 -6.53
N LYS A 253 27.57 -25.38 -5.28
CA LYS A 253 28.43 -25.22 -4.08
C LYS A 253 29.47 -26.33 -4.00
N GLU A 254 29.08 -27.59 -4.17
CA GLU A 254 30.02 -28.72 -4.13
C GLU A 254 31.07 -28.61 -5.25
N SER A 255 30.65 -28.24 -6.47
CA SER A 255 31.56 -28.08 -7.59
C SER A 255 32.58 -26.95 -7.38
N LEU A 256 32.12 -25.81 -6.86
CA LEU A 256 32.96 -24.64 -6.59
C LEU A 256 33.96 -24.95 -5.49
N VAL A 257 33.50 -25.56 -4.39
CA VAL A 257 34.37 -25.98 -3.27
C VAL A 257 35.43 -26.97 -3.75
N LYS A 258 35.04 -27.99 -4.52
CA LYS A 258 35.98 -28.95 -5.09
C LYS A 258 37.04 -28.27 -5.95
N LYS A 259 36.61 -27.41 -6.88
CA LYS A 259 37.51 -26.66 -7.75
C LYS A 259 38.48 -25.77 -6.96
N TRP A 260 37.97 -25.08 -5.93
CA TRP A 260 38.78 -24.22 -5.07
C TRP A 260 39.84 -25.00 -4.28
N MET A 261 39.50 -26.20 -3.82
CA MET A 261 40.43 -27.14 -3.17
C MET A 261 41.50 -27.66 -4.14
N ASP A 262 41.07 -28.17 -5.30
CA ASP A 262 41.97 -28.75 -6.30
C ASP A 262 42.99 -27.71 -6.81
N GLU A 263 42.55 -26.45 -6.99
CA GLU A 263 43.40 -25.34 -7.44
C GLU A 263 44.15 -24.62 -6.29
N LYS A 264 44.01 -25.08 -5.04
CA LYS A 264 44.59 -24.47 -3.82
C LYS A 264 44.45 -22.94 -3.78
N LYS A 265 43.25 -22.46 -4.08
CA LYS A 265 42.91 -21.04 -4.28
C LYS A 265 43.17 -20.12 -3.08
N TRP A 266 43.41 -20.65 -1.89
CA TRP A 266 43.85 -19.86 -0.75
C TRP A 266 45.27 -19.31 -0.90
N ILE A 267 46.13 -19.93 -1.72
CA ILE A 267 47.50 -19.47 -1.95
C ILE A 267 47.49 -18.07 -2.57
N THR A 268 46.71 -17.86 -3.63
CA THR A 268 46.53 -16.55 -4.27
C THR A 268 45.93 -15.52 -3.30
N LEU A 269 44.99 -15.93 -2.44
CA LEU A 269 44.42 -15.05 -1.40
C LEU A 269 45.49 -14.58 -0.39
N ILE A 270 46.41 -15.47 0.00
CA ILE A 270 47.53 -15.15 0.90
C ILE A 270 48.52 -14.21 0.21
N GLU A 271 48.80 -14.40 -1.08
CA GLU A 271 49.68 -13.55 -1.89
C GLU A 271 49.16 -12.11 -2.04
N GLU A 272 47.83 -11.92 -2.09
CA GLU A 272 47.17 -10.61 -2.16
C GLU A 272 47.15 -9.83 -0.84
N ARG A 273 47.54 -10.47 0.27
CA ARG A 273 47.53 -9.88 1.63
C ARG A 273 48.18 -8.49 1.75
N PRO A 274 49.33 -8.19 1.11
CA PRO A 274 49.94 -6.86 1.18
C PRO A 274 49.04 -5.78 0.56
N ASN A 275 48.38 -6.08 -0.56
CA ASN A 275 47.52 -5.15 -1.28
C ASN A 275 46.21 -4.88 -0.52
N ILE A 276 45.63 -5.92 0.08
CA ILE A 276 44.40 -5.80 0.90
C ILE A 276 44.67 -4.96 2.16
N ASN A 277 45.82 -5.13 2.81
CA ASN A 277 46.21 -4.31 3.95
C ASN A 277 46.37 -2.82 3.58
N LEU A 278 46.95 -2.53 2.40
CA LEU A 278 47.08 -1.17 1.88
C LEU A 278 45.71 -0.53 1.58
N GLN A 279 44.79 -1.28 0.98
CA GLN A 279 43.43 -0.81 0.69
C GLN A 279 42.60 -0.56 1.96
N ASN A 280 42.69 -1.46 2.95
CA ASN A 280 41.99 -1.29 4.22
C ASN A 280 42.50 -0.06 4.99
N ASN A 281 43.84 0.15 5.02
CA ASN A 281 44.41 1.34 5.64
C ASN A 281 43.89 2.62 4.97
N LYS A 282 43.87 2.69 3.62
CA LYS A 282 43.29 3.84 2.90
C LYS A 282 41.81 4.06 3.24
N HIS A 283 41.01 3.01 3.29
CA HIS A 283 39.59 3.11 3.63
C HIS A 283 39.34 3.60 5.08
N VAL A 284 40.20 3.22 6.03
CA VAL A 284 40.15 3.75 7.41
C VAL A 284 40.57 5.22 7.43
N PHE A 285 41.67 5.59 6.74
CA PHE A 285 42.12 6.98 6.64
C PHE A 285 41.08 7.90 5.97
N ASP A 286 40.35 7.43 4.96
CA ASP A 286 39.32 8.22 4.28
C ASP A 286 38.06 8.40 5.16
N ASN A 287 37.71 7.40 5.97
CA ASN A 287 36.61 7.50 6.95
C ASN A 287 36.96 8.43 8.12
N ASP A 288 38.21 8.37 8.62
CA ASP A 288 38.68 9.25 9.70
C ASP A 288 38.81 10.71 9.22
N ASN A 289 39.23 10.94 7.97
CA ASN A 289 39.29 12.29 7.37
C ASN A 289 37.91 12.88 7.08
N ASN A 290 36.88 12.06 6.86
CA ASN A 290 35.50 12.53 6.70
C ASN A 290 34.84 12.95 8.03
N PHE A 291 35.35 12.49 9.18
CA PHE A 291 34.86 12.92 10.49
C PHE A 291 35.46 14.27 10.94
N VAL A 292 36.57 14.71 10.34
CA VAL A 292 37.28 15.95 10.70
C VAL A 292 36.81 17.17 9.88
N ARG A 293 35.89 17.00 8.92
CA ARG A 293 35.43 18.08 8.01
C ARG A 293 34.05 18.66 8.26
N ILE A 294 33.41 18.35 9.38
CA ILE A 294 32.14 18.96 9.79
C ILE A 294 32.39 19.88 11.00
N ASP A 295 33.20 20.92 10.84
CA ASP A 295 33.27 22.07 11.77
C ASP A 295 34.11 23.22 11.17
N SER A 296 33.76 23.64 9.95
CA SER A 296 34.15 24.94 9.43
C SER A 296 33.31 25.23 8.21
N ASP A 297 32.12 25.78 8.43
CA ASP A 297 31.46 26.77 7.56
C ASP A 297 29.99 26.94 8.00
N VAL A 298 29.82 27.65 9.12
CA VAL A 298 28.63 28.44 9.37
C VAL A 298 29.12 29.84 9.78
N SER A 299 29.10 30.75 8.82
CA SER A 299 29.08 32.20 9.05
C SER A 299 28.27 32.87 7.95
#